data_AF-A0A6A4XC44-F1
#
_entry.id   AF-A0A6A4XC44-F1
#
_cell.length_a   1.000
_cell.length_b   1.000
_cell.length_c   1.000
_cell.angle_alpha   90.00
_cell.angle_beta   90.00
_cell.angle_gamma   90.00
#
_symmetry.space_group_name_H-M   'P 1'
#
loop_
_entity.id
_entity.type
_entity.pdbx_description
1 polymer ?
#
loop_
_entity_poly.entity_id
_entity_poly.type
_entity_poly.pdbx_seq_one_letter_code
_entity_poly.pdbx_strand_id
1 'polypeptide(L)'
;MTRQLDMFEFDFDADTFSQALRSLLDGLRDEVELHRLGKRRNPNGTSSNLTKSPKSHTVFVSHGDCHVDFVRKLRVNLRETGVSVHVDSNNNVSDLKERVIAAKDAILQCQLFLVVLSSESILTPLVSDQLAFAEDKGKRVIPICLHSKIDGI
;
A
#
# COMPACT_ATOMS: atom_id res chain seq x y z
N MET A 1 13.27 23.51 23.99
CA MET A 1 11.84 23.24 23.74
C MET A 1 11.70 21.75 23.45
N THR A 2 11.24 20.98 24.43
CA THR A 2 11.11 19.52 24.36
C THR A 2 9.73 19.21 23.77
N ARG A 3 9.65 18.53 22.63
CA ARG A 3 8.37 18.10 22.05
C ARG A 3 7.77 17.02 22.94
N GLN A 4 6.63 17.31 23.55
CA GLN A 4 5.81 16.32 24.22
C GLN A 4 5.16 15.44 23.15
N LEU A 5 5.51 14.15 23.15
CA LEU A 5 4.84 13.14 22.35
C LEU A 5 3.66 12.66 23.19
N ASP A 6 2.44 13.06 22.82
CA ASP A 6 1.25 12.49 23.41
C ASP A 6 1.12 11.05 22.90
N MET A 7 1.42 10.09 23.79
CA MET A 7 1.18 8.67 23.54
C MET A 7 -0.29 8.39 23.76
N PHE A 8 -1.00 8.08 22.69
CA PHE A 8 -2.36 7.56 22.74
C PHE A 8 -2.29 6.04 22.80
N GLU A 9 -2.74 5.46 23.90
CA GLU A 9 -2.94 4.03 24.06
C GLU A 9 -4.35 3.70 23.58
N PHE A 10 -4.45 2.98 22.46
CA PHE A 10 -5.71 2.43 21.99
C PHE A 10 -5.85 1.04 22.56
N ASP A 11 -6.92 0.81 23.30
CA ASP A 11 -7.28 -0.55 23.69
C ASP A 11 -7.80 -1.26 22.44
N PHE A 12 -6.99 -2.18 21.93
CA PHE A 12 -7.21 -2.84 20.66
C PHE A 12 -7.36 -4.33 20.91
N ASP A 13 -8.57 -4.82 20.66
CA ASP A 13 -8.83 -6.25 20.66
C ASP A 13 -8.16 -6.87 19.42
N ALA A 14 -6.95 -7.37 19.62
CA ALA A 14 -6.13 -7.99 18.61
C ALA A 14 -6.80 -9.22 17.99
N ASP A 15 -7.64 -9.94 18.74
CA ASP A 15 -8.35 -11.11 18.25
C ASP A 15 -9.51 -10.72 17.35
N THR A 16 -10.30 -9.72 17.74
CA THR A 16 -11.40 -9.19 16.92
C THR A 16 -10.87 -8.58 15.63
N PHE A 17 -9.79 -7.80 15.68
CA PHE A 17 -9.17 -7.27 14.46
C PHE A 17 -8.59 -8.37 13.58
N SER A 18 -7.88 -9.34 14.17
CA SER A 18 -7.32 -10.45 13.40
C SER A 18 -8.41 -11.28 12.74
N GLN A 19 -9.55 -11.47 13.40
CA GLN A 19 -10.72 -12.15 12.82
C GLN A 19 -11.32 -11.33 11.69
N ALA A 20 -11.56 -10.03 11.90
CA ALA A 20 -12.09 -9.14 10.86
C ALA A 20 -11.17 -9.05 9.64
N LEU A 21 -9.86 -8.95 9.85
CA LEU A 21 -8.86 -8.93 8.79
C LEU A 21 -8.82 -10.25 8.05
N ARG A 22 -8.86 -11.39 8.76
CA ARG A 22 -8.92 -12.72 8.12
C ARG A 22 -10.17 -12.86 7.27
N SER A 23 -11.34 -12.48 7.77
CA SER A 23 -12.60 -12.52 7.00
C SER A 23 -12.57 -11.61 5.78
N LEU A 24 -11.99 -10.41 5.89
CA LEU A 24 -11.82 -9.52 4.75
C LEU A 24 -10.90 -10.14 3.69
N LEU A 25 -9.73 -10.65 4.09
CA LEU A 25 -8.78 -11.27 3.18
C LEU A 25 -9.34 -12.56 2.55
N ASP A 26 -10.14 -13.33 3.28
CA ASP A 26 -10.80 -14.54 2.78
C ASP A 26 -11.86 -14.18 1.73
N GLY A 27 -12.71 -13.19 2.02
CA GLY A 27 -13.71 -12.70 1.06
C GLY A 27 -13.09 -12.12 -0.22
N LEU A 28 -12.00 -11.34 -0.08
CA LEU A 28 -11.24 -10.83 -1.23
C LEU A 28 -10.58 -11.97 -2.02
N ARG A 29 -10.06 -12.98 -1.32
CA ARG A 29 -9.44 -14.15 -1.95
C ARG A 29 -10.44 -14.96 -2.76
N ASP A 30 -11.64 -15.18 -2.24
CA ASP A 30 -12.73 -15.87 -2.92
C ASP A 30 -13.13 -15.15 -4.21
N GLU A 31 -13.29 -13.83 -4.14
CA GLU A 31 -13.62 -12.99 -5.31
C GLU A 31 -12.51 -13.02 -6.38
N VAL A 32 -11.25 -12.98 -5.96
CA VAL A 32 -10.09 -13.09 -6.85
C VAL A 32 -9.99 -14.48 -7.49
N GLU A 33 -10.28 -15.54 -6.75
CA GLU A 33 -10.24 -16.92 -7.25
C GLU A 33 -11.35 -17.18 -8.27
N LEU A 34 -12.55 -16.62 -8.05
CA LEU A 34 -13.64 -16.57 -9.02
C LEU A 34 -13.20 -15.89 -10.33
N HIS A 35 -12.47 -14.78 -10.27
CA HIS A 35 -11.95 -14.10 -11.46
C HIS A 35 -10.80 -14.85 -12.15
N ARG A 36 -9.96 -15.60 -11.41
CA ARG A 36 -8.87 -16.41 -11.97
C ARG A 36 -9.37 -17.65 -12.71
N LEU A 37 -10.42 -18.30 -12.22
CA LEU A 37 -11.03 -19.45 -12.91
C LEU A 37 -11.62 -19.07 -14.28
N GLY A 38 -11.98 -17.79 -14.47
CA GLY A 38 -12.43 -17.24 -15.75
C GLY A 38 -11.33 -16.93 -16.77
N LYS A 39 -10.03 -16.97 -16.42
CA LYS A 39 -8.93 -16.51 -17.32
C LYS A 39 -7.74 -17.48 -17.35
N ARG A 40 -7.78 -18.46 -18.27
CA ARG A 40 -6.64 -19.37 -18.53
C ARG A 40 -5.51 -18.68 -19.33
N ARG A 41 -4.40 -18.42 -18.61
CA ARG A 41 -2.94 -18.44 -18.92
C ARG A 41 -2.39 -17.92 -20.26
N ASN A 42 -1.30 -17.16 -20.16
CA ASN A 42 -0.13 -17.29 -21.07
C ASN A 42 1.18 -17.08 -20.28
N PRO A 43 2.17 -17.98 -20.30
CA PRO A 43 3.45 -17.81 -19.59
C PRO A 43 4.57 -17.44 -20.57
N ASN A 44 5.24 -16.31 -20.37
CA ASN A 44 6.63 -16.08 -20.81
C ASN A 44 7.16 -14.76 -20.22
N GLY A 45 8.35 -14.78 -19.62
CA GLY A 45 8.98 -13.58 -19.07
C GLY A 45 10.42 -13.84 -18.60
N THR A 46 11.35 -13.64 -19.52
CA THR A 46 12.81 -13.82 -19.43
C THR A 46 13.48 -12.90 -18.42
N SER A 47 14.51 -13.43 -17.73
CA SER A 47 15.35 -12.74 -16.74
C SER A 47 16.43 -11.86 -17.38
N SER A 48 16.70 -10.67 -16.85
CA SER A 48 17.91 -9.89 -17.14
C SER A 48 18.61 -9.44 -15.85
N ASN A 49 19.94 -9.60 -15.85
CA ASN A 49 20.87 -9.29 -14.75
C ASN A 49 21.14 -7.79 -14.65
N LEU A 50 21.04 -7.22 -13.45
CA LEU A 50 21.56 -5.88 -13.14
C LEU A 50 22.26 -5.88 -11.77
N THR A 51 23.38 -5.15 -11.75
CA THR A 51 24.40 -5.03 -10.71
C THR A 51 23.83 -4.53 -9.38
N LYS A 52 24.08 -5.27 -8.29
CA LYS A 52 23.60 -4.95 -6.93
C LYS A 52 24.47 -3.87 -6.27
N SER A 53 24.00 -2.63 -6.28
CA SER A 53 24.27 -1.69 -5.17
C SER A 53 23.60 -2.23 -3.88
N PRO A 54 24.02 -1.83 -2.66
CA PRO A 54 23.36 -2.29 -1.45
C PRO A 54 21.89 -1.91 -1.52
N LYS A 55 21.01 -2.93 -1.55
CA LYS A 55 19.58 -2.75 -1.77
C LYS A 55 19.02 -1.92 -0.62
N SER A 56 18.77 -0.64 -0.85
CA SER A 56 17.88 0.12 0.01
C SER A 56 16.53 -0.59 0.04
N HIS A 57 15.93 -0.71 1.22
CA HIS A 57 14.59 -1.28 1.33
C HIS A 57 13.65 -0.41 0.48
N THR A 58 12.92 -1.04 -0.44
CA THR A 58 11.99 -0.35 -1.33
C THR A 58 10.57 -0.50 -0.79
N VAL A 59 9.88 0.61 -0.66
CA VAL A 59 8.51 0.68 -0.13
C VAL A 59 7.62 1.37 -1.15
N PHE A 60 6.46 0.77 -1.41
CA PHE A 60 5.37 1.42 -2.14
C PHE A 60 4.28 1.86 -1.15
N VAL A 61 3.76 3.07 -1.29
CA VAL A 61 2.65 3.58 -0.46
C VAL A 61 1.42 3.79 -1.33
N SER A 62 0.37 3.02 -1.06
CA SER A 62 -0.97 3.20 -1.64
C SER A 62 -1.85 4.01 -0.69
N HIS A 63 -2.47 5.08 -1.22
CA HIS A 63 -3.28 6.00 -0.43
C HIS A 63 -4.45 6.64 -1.18
N GLY A 64 -4.73 6.24 -2.42
CA GLY A 64 -5.95 6.67 -3.11
C GLY A 64 -6.01 8.16 -3.50
N ASP A 65 -4.86 8.83 -3.62
CA ASP A 65 -4.78 10.31 -3.78
C ASP A 65 -5.41 11.13 -2.64
N CYS A 66 -5.86 10.48 -1.56
CA CYS A 66 -6.32 11.16 -0.35
C CYS A 66 -5.17 11.28 0.67
N HIS A 67 -5.32 12.16 1.66
CA HIS A 67 -4.36 12.34 2.77
C HIS A 67 -2.92 12.69 2.34
N VAL A 68 -2.78 13.51 1.28
CA VAL A 68 -1.49 13.92 0.68
C VAL A 68 -0.49 14.43 1.73
N ASP A 69 -0.95 15.21 2.70
CA ASP A 69 -0.09 15.74 3.77
C ASP A 69 0.48 14.67 4.69
N PHE A 70 -0.34 13.68 5.07
CA PHE A 70 0.09 12.55 5.87
C PHE A 70 1.12 11.72 5.11
N VAL A 71 0.82 11.36 3.86
CA VAL A 71 1.69 10.54 3.01
C VAL A 71 3.02 11.25 2.71
N ARG A 72 2.98 12.57 2.50
CA ARG A 72 4.19 13.39 2.34
C ARG A 72 5.07 13.34 3.57
N LYS A 73 4.52 13.47 4.78
CA LYS A 73 5.27 13.35 6.05
C LYS A 73 5.83 11.94 6.23
N LEU A 74 5.01 10.90 6.01
CA LEU A 74 5.42 9.50 6.07
C LEU A 74 6.60 9.22 5.12
N ARG A 75 6.51 9.71 3.88
CA ARG A 75 7.57 9.59 2.87
C ARG A 75 8.88 10.24 3.31
N VAL A 76 8.83 11.44 3.88
CA VAL A 76 10.03 12.14 4.38
C VAL A 76 10.67 11.32 5.50
N ASN A 77 9.89 10.93 6.51
CA ASN A 77 10.40 10.20 7.68
C ASN A 77 11.04 8.85 7.29
N LEU A 78 10.41 8.08 6.39
CA LEU A 78 10.97 6.82 5.92
C LEU A 78 12.26 7.02 5.08
N ARG A 79 12.34 8.09 4.30
CA ARG A 79 13.54 8.39 3.51
C ARG A 79 14.73 8.79 4.39
N GLU A 80 14.48 9.50 5.49
CA GLU A 80 15.51 9.83 6.49
C GLU A 80 16.13 8.57 7.13
N THR A 81 15.41 7.45 7.16
CA THR A 81 15.96 6.15 7.61
C THR A 81 16.64 5.34 6.51
N GLY A 82 16.89 5.93 5.33
CA GLY A 82 17.55 5.28 4.20
C GLY A 82 16.64 4.35 3.36
N VAL A 83 15.32 4.43 3.51
CA VAL A 83 14.35 3.63 2.75
C VAL A 83 13.99 4.35 1.45
N SER A 84 14.00 3.62 0.33
CA SER A 84 13.48 4.14 -0.93
C SER A 84 11.96 4.06 -0.95
N VAL A 85 11.28 5.21 -0.98
CA VAL A 85 9.82 5.28 -0.95
C VAL A 85 9.28 5.76 -2.30
N HIS A 86 8.41 4.94 -2.89
CA HIS A 86 7.55 5.24 -4.03
C HIS A 86 6.13 5.50 -3.53
N VAL A 87 5.53 6.57 -4.01
CA VAL A 87 4.16 6.95 -3.73
C VAL A 87 3.51 7.18 -5.08
N ASP A 88 2.33 6.61 -5.29
CA ASP A 88 1.54 6.94 -6.47
C ASP A 88 1.09 8.41 -6.37
N SER A 89 1.72 9.29 -7.15
CA SER A 89 1.50 10.74 -7.07
C SER A 89 0.87 11.23 -8.37
N ASN A 90 -0.24 11.95 -8.27
CA ASN A 90 -0.93 12.59 -9.40
C ASN A 90 -0.17 13.78 -10.05
N ASN A 91 1.15 13.89 -9.86
CA ASN A 91 1.91 15.06 -10.30
C ASN A 91 2.65 14.76 -11.61
N ASN A 92 2.06 15.22 -12.73
CA ASN A 92 2.67 15.32 -14.07
C ASN A 92 2.80 14.04 -14.90
N VAL A 93 1.85 13.11 -14.81
CA VAL A 93 1.70 12.06 -15.82
C VAL A 93 0.49 12.39 -16.68
N SER A 94 0.73 12.79 -17.93
CA SER A 94 -0.31 13.23 -18.88
C SER A 94 -1.25 12.11 -19.35
N ASP A 95 -0.99 10.85 -18.97
CA ASP A 95 -1.82 9.69 -19.31
C ASP A 95 -2.06 8.79 -18.09
N LEU A 96 -3.34 8.53 -17.78
CA LEU A 96 -3.78 7.58 -16.76
C LEU A 96 -3.15 6.20 -16.95
N LYS A 97 -2.90 5.78 -18.20
CA LYS A 97 -2.28 4.49 -18.50
C LYS A 97 -0.83 4.42 -18.02
N GLU A 98 -0.05 5.47 -18.25
CA GLU A 98 1.34 5.55 -17.80
C GLU A 98 1.43 5.51 -16.27
N ARG A 99 0.50 6.19 -15.58
CA ARG A 99 0.42 6.15 -14.12
C ARG A 99 0.17 4.73 -13.61
N VAL A 100 -0.77 4.00 -14.22
CA VAL A 100 -1.06 2.61 -13.86
C VAL A 100 0.14 1.70 -14.10
N ILE A 101 0.86 1.89 -15.22
CA ILE A 101 2.08 1.11 -15.52
C ILE A 101 3.16 1.41 -14.48
N ALA A 102 3.44 2.69 -14.21
CA ALA A 102 4.44 3.11 -13.24
C ALA A 102 4.14 2.60 -11.83
N ALA A 103 2.86 2.64 -11.42
CA ALA A 103 2.42 2.11 -10.13
C ALA A 103 2.66 0.58 -10.06
N LYS A 104 2.28 -0.17 -11.10
CA LYS A 104 2.50 -1.63 -11.15
C LYS A 104 3.98 -1.99 -11.11
N ASP A 105 4.82 -1.28 -11.86
CA ASP A 105 6.26 -1.52 -11.85
C ASP A 105 6.88 -1.22 -10.48
N ALA A 106 6.46 -0.12 -9.84
CA ALA A 106 6.92 0.21 -8.49
C ALA A 106 6.47 -0.82 -7.45
N ILE A 107 5.24 -1.34 -7.54
CA ILE A 107 4.75 -2.43 -6.69
C ILE A 107 5.57 -3.70 -6.93
N LEU A 108 5.84 -4.08 -8.18
CA LEU A 108 6.67 -5.25 -8.50
C LEU A 108 8.09 -5.14 -7.94
N GLN A 109 8.63 -3.93 -7.82
CA GLN A 109 9.98 -3.69 -7.28
C GLN A 109 10.02 -3.46 -5.77
N CYS A 110 8.87 -3.20 -5.12
CA CYS A 110 8.84 -2.97 -3.67
C CYS A 110 9.04 -4.27 -2.87
N GLN A 111 9.63 -4.13 -1.68
CA GLN A 111 9.73 -5.17 -0.67
C GLN A 111 8.55 -5.13 0.29
N LEU A 112 8.09 -3.91 0.62
CA LEU A 112 6.89 -3.69 1.44
C LEU A 112 5.88 -2.84 0.65
N PHE A 113 4.61 -3.22 0.78
CA PHE A 113 3.47 -2.46 0.29
C PHE A 113 2.74 -1.87 1.50
N LEU A 114 2.87 -0.56 1.72
CA LEU A 114 2.11 0.15 2.74
C LEU A 114 0.78 0.58 2.15
N VAL A 115 -0.32 0.26 2.82
CA VAL A 115 -1.65 0.74 2.45
C VAL A 115 -2.19 1.64 3.55
N VAL A 116 -2.52 2.89 3.20
CA VAL A 116 -3.15 3.83 4.12
C VAL A 116 -4.66 3.57 4.09
N LEU A 117 -5.21 3.10 5.21
CA LEU A 117 -6.63 2.77 5.37
C LEU A 117 -7.33 3.87 6.17
N SER A 118 -8.35 4.45 5.57
CA SER A 118 -9.19 5.53 6.11
C SER A 118 -10.58 5.42 5.49
N SER A 119 -11.57 6.14 6.04
CA SER A 119 -12.91 6.24 5.45
C SER A 119 -12.88 6.69 3.98
N GLU A 120 -11.91 7.52 3.61
CA GLU A 120 -11.77 8.04 2.25
C GLU A 120 -11.03 7.05 1.35
N SER A 121 -9.91 6.50 1.82
CA SER A 121 -9.02 5.69 0.97
C SER A 121 -9.63 4.37 0.54
N ILE A 122 -10.43 3.72 1.41
CA ILE A 122 -11.10 2.45 1.10
C ILE A 122 -12.18 2.60 0.01
N LEU A 123 -12.67 3.81 -0.22
CA LEU A 123 -13.66 4.11 -1.25
C LEU A 123 -13.03 4.36 -2.62
N THR A 124 -11.69 4.43 -2.70
CA THR A 124 -11.00 4.72 -3.95
C THR A 124 -10.73 3.42 -4.73
N PRO A 125 -11.17 3.29 -6.00
CA PRO A 125 -10.84 2.14 -6.83
C PRO A 125 -9.33 1.94 -6.98
N LEU A 126 -8.57 3.04 -6.95
CA LEU A 126 -7.11 3.04 -7.00
C LEU A 126 -6.47 2.21 -5.88
N VAL A 127 -6.93 2.37 -4.63
CA VAL A 127 -6.40 1.59 -3.50
C VAL A 127 -6.77 0.12 -3.64
N SER A 128 -8.02 -0.16 -4.01
CA SER A 128 -8.49 -1.53 -4.23
C SER A 128 -7.66 -2.25 -5.30
N ASP A 129 -7.48 -1.62 -6.48
CA ASP A 129 -6.70 -2.19 -7.59
C ASP A 129 -5.23 -2.41 -7.24
N GLN A 130 -4.62 -1.45 -6.54
CA GLN A 130 -3.21 -1.55 -6.13
C GLN A 130 -3.01 -2.61 -5.05
N LEU A 131 -3.94 -2.72 -4.08
CA LEU A 131 -3.90 -3.72 -3.02
C LEU A 131 -4.06 -5.12 -3.60
N ALA A 132 -5.08 -5.34 -4.45
CA ALA A 132 -5.28 -6.61 -5.13
C ALA A 132 -4.07 -7.02 -5.99
N PHE A 133 -3.45 -6.06 -6.68
CA PHE A 133 -2.23 -6.32 -7.45
C PHE A 133 -1.04 -6.68 -6.55
N ALA A 134 -0.85 -5.99 -5.42
CA ALA A 134 0.22 -6.30 -4.48
C ALA A 134 0.05 -7.70 -3.86
N GLU A 135 -1.19 -8.09 -3.53
CA GLU A 135 -1.54 -9.41 -3.00
C GLU A 135 -1.28 -10.52 -4.03
N ASP A 136 -1.72 -10.36 -5.28
CA ASP A 136 -1.44 -11.32 -6.36
C ASP A 136 0.07 -11.54 -6.58
N LYS A 137 0.88 -10.50 -6.33
CA LYS A 137 2.34 -10.56 -6.42
C LYS A 137 3.02 -11.00 -5.12
N GLY A 138 2.27 -11.40 -4.10
CA GLY A 138 2.80 -11.89 -2.82
C GLY A 138 3.60 -10.84 -2.06
N LYS A 139 3.25 -9.56 -2.21
CA LYS A 139 3.92 -8.46 -1.50
C LYS A 139 3.58 -8.49 -0.02
N ARG A 140 4.54 -8.08 0.81
CA ARG A 140 4.29 -7.89 2.24
C ARG A 140 3.45 -6.63 2.43
N VAL A 141 2.15 -6.82 2.62
CA VAL A 141 1.20 -5.73 2.90
C VAL A 141 1.28 -5.34 4.38
N ILE A 142 1.44 -4.04 4.64
CA ILE A 142 1.39 -3.46 5.98
C ILE A 142 0.32 -2.36 6.00
N PRO A 143 -0.79 -2.56 6.72
CA PRO A 143 -1.81 -1.53 6.85
C PRO A 143 -1.37 -0.41 7.79
N ILE A 144 -1.73 0.81 7.44
CA ILE A 144 -1.63 1.99 8.30
C ILE A 144 -3.04 2.56 8.41
N CYS A 145 -3.67 2.38 9.57
CA CYS A 145 -4.97 2.96 9.85
C CYS A 145 -4.82 4.46 10.15
N LEU A 146 -5.49 5.28 9.35
CA LEU A 146 -5.57 6.73 9.52
C LEU A 146 -7.02 7.10 9.82
N HIS A 147 -7.25 7.59 11.03
CA HIS A 147 -8.53 8.08 11.49
C HIS A 147 -8.45 9.61 11.66
N SER A 148 -9.46 10.34 11.19
CA SER A 148 -9.65 11.73 11.61
C SER A 148 -9.94 11.76 13.11
N LYS A 149 -9.49 12.80 13.81
CA LYS A 149 -9.70 12.93 15.26
C LYS A 149 -11.19 12.71 15.59
N ILE A 150 -11.48 11.89 16.59
CA ILE A 150 -12.84 11.83 17.16
C ILE A 150 -13.07 13.20 17.79
N ASP A 151 -13.96 14.01 17.22
CA ASP A 151 -14.43 15.23 17.86
C ASP A 151 -15.17 14.80 19.14
N GLY A 152 -14.55 14.98 20.31
CA GLY A 152 -15.21 14.72 21.60
C GLY A 152 -14.39 14.09 22.74
N ILE A 153 -13.07 13.94 22.61
CA ILE A 153 -12.16 13.68 23.75
C ILE A 153 -11.12 14.80 23.83
#